data_AF-A0A816GHE7-F1
#
_entry.id   AF-A0A816GHE7-F1
#
_cell.length_a   1.000
_cell.length_b   1.000
_cell.length_c   1.000
_cell.angle_alpha   90.00
_cell.angle_beta   90.00
_cell.angle_gamma   90.00
#
_symmetry.space_group_name_H-M   'P 1'
#
loop_
_entity.id
_entity.type
_entity.pdbx_description
1 polymer ?
#
loop_
_entity_poly.entity_id
_entity_poly.type
_entity_poly.pdbx_seq_one_letter_code
_entity_poly.pdbx_strand_id
1 'polypeptide(L)'
;MHRDIKPSNVLVNSYGCIKLCDFGVSRVLETIGQKVATFIGTHKYMAPERVISDEYSIPSEIWSVGMTVLEMGLGRYPFRTESQGPPLAVRPIELVQCIVYEATLPLPIDRGYSPEFAAIIQKCLSKNSTDRPLPKDFLDYPLFMKYNHTDPNQNRTIVADFFNRTAIAAARS
;
A
#
# COMPACT_ATOMS: atom_id res chain seq x y z
N MET A 1 11.22 -8.09 7.76
CA MET A 1 10.89 -7.28 6.58
C MET A 1 10.31 -8.21 5.51
N HIS A 2 9.10 -7.92 5.04
CA HIS A 2 8.39 -8.69 4.02
C HIS A 2 8.93 -8.50 2.60
N ARG A 3 9.29 -7.26 2.22
CA ARG A 3 9.88 -6.89 0.92
C ARG A 3 8.99 -7.00 -0.33
N ASP A 4 7.75 -7.47 -0.22
CA ASP A 4 6.77 -7.56 -1.32
C ASP A 4 5.33 -7.29 -0.85
N ILE A 5 5.14 -6.19 -0.11
CA ILE A 5 3.81 -5.72 0.29
C ILE A 5 3.09 -5.14 -0.92
N LYS A 6 1.93 -5.72 -1.25
CA LYS A 6 1.04 -5.32 -2.35
C LYS A 6 -0.37 -5.86 -2.10
N PRO A 7 -1.41 -5.35 -2.78
CA PRO A 7 -2.78 -5.82 -2.58
C PRO A 7 -2.97 -7.33 -2.74
N SER A 8 -2.31 -7.98 -3.70
CA SER A 8 -2.45 -9.43 -3.90
C SER A 8 -1.90 -10.28 -2.74
N ASN A 9 -1.07 -9.69 -1.87
CA ASN A 9 -0.47 -10.34 -0.71
C ASN A 9 -1.23 -10.01 0.60
N VAL A 10 -2.37 -9.32 0.51
CA VAL A 10 -3.29 -9.05 1.63
C VAL A 10 -4.54 -9.91 1.44
N LEU A 11 -4.65 -10.99 2.21
CA LEU A 11 -5.77 -11.92 2.14
C LEU A 11 -6.88 -11.52 3.11
N VAL A 12 -8.13 -11.67 2.66
CA VAL A 12 -9.33 -11.49 3.48
C VAL A 12 -10.21 -12.72 3.32
N ASN A 13 -10.70 -13.29 4.42
CA ASN A 13 -11.63 -14.42 4.39
C ASN A 13 -13.09 -13.99 4.68
N SER A 14 -14.03 -14.92 4.51
CA SER A 14 -15.46 -14.72 4.76
C SER A 14 -15.82 -14.43 6.23
N TYR A 15 -14.86 -14.57 7.15
CA TYR A 15 -15.02 -14.22 8.56
C TYR A 15 -14.51 -12.79 8.86
N GLY A 16 -14.04 -12.05 7.86
CA GLY A 16 -13.49 -10.71 8.03
C GLY A 16 -12.06 -10.69 8.57
N CYS A 17 -11.36 -11.83 8.58
CA CYS A 17 -9.96 -11.88 9.01
C CYS A 17 -9.04 -11.40 7.88
N ILE A 18 -8.13 -10.50 8.22
CA ILE A 18 -7.12 -9.95 7.30
C ILE A 18 -5.75 -10.53 7.66
N LYS A 19 -5.02 -11.07 6.69
CA LYS A 19 -3.66 -11.61 6.90
C LYS A 19 -2.74 -11.29 5.73
N LEU A 20 -1.46 -11.07 6.02
CA LEU A 20 -0.43 -11.04 5.00
C LEU A 20 -0.05 -12.46 4.59
N CYS A 21 0.30 -12.64 3.32
CA CYS A 21 0.84 -13.89 2.78
C CYS A 21 2.07 -13.65 1.92
N ASP A 22 2.71 -14.73 1.46
CA ASP A 22 3.88 -14.72 0.58
C ASP A 22 5.15 -14.10 1.17
N PHE A 23 5.75 -14.83 2.11
CA PHE A 23 7.02 -14.48 2.73
C PHE A 23 8.23 -15.01 1.94
N GLY A 24 8.05 -15.48 0.70
CA GLY A 24 9.10 -16.16 -0.07
C GLY A 24 10.35 -15.32 -0.33
N VAL A 25 10.20 -14.01 -0.32
CA VAL A 25 11.30 -13.03 -0.44
C VAL A 25 11.50 -12.21 0.83
N SER A 26 11.01 -12.65 1.99
CA SER A 26 11.20 -11.94 3.25
C SER A 26 12.63 -12.04 3.78
N ARG A 27 13.00 -11.17 4.73
CA ARG A 27 14.28 -11.22 5.44
C ARG A 27 14.09 -10.84 6.92
N VAL A 28 14.75 -11.61 7.79
CA VAL A 28 14.91 -11.28 9.21
C VAL A 28 16.00 -10.22 9.33
N LEU A 29 15.70 -9.17 10.07
CA LEU A 29 16.65 -8.11 10.38
C LEU A 29 16.98 -8.17 11.88
N GLU A 30 18.24 -7.97 12.22
CA GLU A 30 18.75 -7.86 13.59
C GLU A 30 18.40 -6.50 14.20
N THR A 31 18.37 -5.44 13.38
CA THR A 31 18.01 -4.08 13.82
C THR A 31 17.09 -3.39 12.81
N ILE A 32 16.31 -2.40 13.27
CA ILE A 32 15.40 -1.61 12.41
C ILE A 32 16.19 -0.86 11.31
N GLY A 33 17.41 -0.42 11.64
CA GLY A 33 18.30 0.31 10.73
C GLY A 33 19.12 -0.60 9.81
N GLN A 34 19.04 -1.92 9.95
CA GLN A 34 19.79 -2.83 9.09
C GLN A 34 19.37 -2.66 7.64
N LYS A 35 20.36 -2.32 6.80
CA LYS A 35 20.18 -2.19 5.37
C LYS A 35 20.30 -3.54 4.68
N VAL A 36 19.56 -3.70 3.59
CA VAL A 36 19.62 -4.84 2.68
C VAL A 36 19.85 -4.35 1.25
N ALA A 37 20.60 -5.10 0.45
CA ALA A 37 21.00 -4.71 -0.91
C ALA A 37 20.61 -5.77 -1.95
N THR A 38 19.31 -5.99 -2.14
CA THR A 38 18.80 -7.01 -3.08
C THR A 38 17.68 -6.47 -3.95
N PHE A 39 17.82 -6.67 -5.27
CA PHE A 39 16.85 -6.27 -6.29
C PHE A 39 15.71 -7.30 -6.43
N ILE A 40 14.73 -7.23 -5.53
CA ILE A 40 13.60 -8.16 -5.43
C ILE A 40 12.29 -7.43 -5.12
N GLY A 41 11.16 -8.07 -5.36
CA GLY A 41 9.82 -7.53 -5.10
C GLY A 41 9.24 -6.80 -6.30
N THR A 42 8.03 -6.30 -6.15
CA THR A 42 7.27 -5.72 -7.25
C THR A 42 7.60 -4.24 -7.45
N HIS A 43 8.23 -3.88 -8.59
CA HIS A 43 8.69 -2.51 -8.93
C HIS A 43 7.66 -1.42 -8.62
N LYS A 44 6.39 -1.72 -8.87
CA LYS A 44 5.25 -0.82 -8.67
C LYS A 44 5.10 -0.33 -7.23
N TYR A 45 5.54 -1.08 -6.23
CA TYR A 45 5.41 -0.68 -4.81
C TYR A 45 6.76 -0.33 -4.18
N MET A 46 7.82 -0.20 -4.99
CA MET A 46 9.15 0.14 -4.49
C MET A 46 9.25 1.62 -4.10
N ALA A 47 9.93 1.86 -2.99
CA ALA A 47 10.21 3.21 -2.52
C ALA A 47 11.26 3.92 -3.39
N PRO A 48 11.28 5.26 -3.46
CA PRO A 48 12.24 6.03 -4.26
C PRO A 48 13.70 5.66 -3.97
N GLU A 49 14.06 5.46 -2.71
CA GLU A 49 15.42 5.09 -2.32
C GLU A 49 15.82 3.69 -2.83
N ARG A 50 14.86 2.76 -2.99
CA ARG A 50 15.10 1.42 -3.56
C ARG A 50 15.31 1.43 -5.07
N VAL A 51 14.83 2.48 -5.71
CA VAL A 51 14.96 2.69 -7.15
C VAL A 51 16.29 3.37 -7.48
N ILE A 52 16.72 4.29 -6.61
CA ILE A 52 17.97 5.06 -6.77
C ILE A 52 19.18 4.27 -6.24
N SER A 53 18.98 3.49 -5.18
CA SER A 53 20.01 2.71 -4.50
C SER A 53 19.52 1.29 -4.24
N ASP A 54 20.43 0.31 -4.27
CA ASP A 54 20.10 -1.05 -3.87
C ASP A 54 19.89 -1.18 -2.36
N GLU A 55 20.39 -0.23 -1.56
CA GLU A 55 20.29 -0.28 -0.09
C GLU A 55 18.96 0.25 0.45
N TYR A 56 18.27 -0.55 1.26
CA TYR A 56 17.03 -0.14 1.92
C TYR A 56 16.81 -0.79 3.28
N SER A 57 15.90 -0.21 4.07
CA SER A 57 15.54 -0.66 5.43
C SER A 57 14.02 -0.56 5.65
N ILE A 58 13.55 -0.75 6.89
CA ILE A 58 12.11 -0.83 7.24
C ILE A 58 11.26 0.34 6.67
N PRO A 59 11.70 1.61 6.63
CA PRO A 59 10.92 2.69 6.03
C PRO A 59 10.55 2.49 4.56
N SER A 60 11.31 1.68 3.81
CA SER A 60 10.96 1.34 2.42
C SER A 60 9.75 0.41 2.35
N GLU A 61 9.51 -0.41 3.37
CA GLU A 61 8.31 -1.24 3.48
C GLU A 61 7.07 -0.40 3.79
N ILE A 62 7.24 0.70 4.54
CA ILE A 62 6.18 1.66 4.86
C ILE A 62 5.66 2.38 3.60
N TRP A 63 6.55 2.68 2.65
CA TRP A 63 6.13 3.16 1.34
C TRP A 63 5.23 2.15 0.62
N SER A 64 5.64 0.88 0.58
CA SER A 64 4.85 -0.18 -0.06
C SER A 64 3.47 -0.34 0.60
N VAL A 65 3.37 -0.20 1.92
CA VAL A 65 2.09 -0.13 2.66
C VAL A 65 1.25 1.06 2.19
N GLY A 66 1.83 2.27 2.15
CA GLY A 66 1.13 3.47 1.69
C GLY A 66 0.57 3.33 0.28
N MET A 67 1.37 2.78 -0.65
CA MET A 67 0.95 2.53 -2.03
C MET A 67 -0.17 1.49 -2.12
N THR A 68 -0.07 0.42 -1.32
CA THR A 68 -1.07 -0.64 -1.25
C THR A 68 -2.40 -0.10 -0.77
N VAL A 69 -2.42 0.65 0.34
CA VAL A 69 -3.63 1.21 0.92
C VAL A 69 -4.24 2.29 0.01
N LEU A 70 -3.40 3.13 -0.61
CA LEU A 70 -3.86 4.13 -1.58
C LEU A 70 -4.50 3.48 -2.82
N GLU A 71 -3.90 2.43 -3.37
CA GLU A 71 -4.48 1.70 -4.50
C GLU A 71 -5.82 1.06 -4.14
N MET A 72 -5.95 0.45 -2.95
CA MET A 72 -7.22 -0.07 -2.46
C MET A 72 -8.28 1.05 -2.32
N GLY A 73 -7.90 2.21 -1.78
CA GLY A 73 -8.82 3.33 -1.60
C GLY A 73 -9.26 3.98 -2.92
N LEU A 74 -8.38 4.02 -3.92
CA LEU A 74 -8.70 4.55 -5.25
C LEU A 74 -9.45 3.52 -6.13
N GLY A 75 -9.34 2.23 -5.82
CA GLY A 75 -9.79 1.13 -6.68
C GLY A 75 -8.97 0.99 -7.97
N ARG A 76 -7.85 1.73 -8.06
CA ARG A 76 -6.91 1.74 -9.18
C ARG A 76 -5.55 2.22 -8.67
N TYR A 77 -4.50 1.89 -9.40
CA TYR A 77 -3.18 2.43 -9.09
C TYR A 77 -3.14 3.97 -9.25
N PRO A 78 -2.51 4.70 -8.31
CA PRO A 78 -2.47 6.17 -8.34
C PRO A 78 -1.71 6.76 -9.52
N PHE A 79 -0.59 6.16 -9.93
CA PHE A 79 0.17 6.64 -11.08
C PHE A 79 -0.44 6.10 -12.37
N ARG A 80 -1.24 6.94 -13.05
CA ARG A 80 -1.69 6.71 -14.43
C ARG A 80 -0.93 7.67 -15.34
N THR A 81 -0.39 7.15 -16.44
CA THR A 81 -0.08 8.00 -17.59
C THR A 81 -1.39 8.18 -18.37
N GLU A 82 -1.83 9.43 -18.57
CA GLU A 82 -2.99 9.77 -19.42
C GLU A 82 -2.66 9.61 -20.92
N SER A 83 -1.86 8.61 -21.28
CA SER A 83 -1.62 8.29 -22.68
C SER A 83 -2.87 7.60 -23.20
N GLN A 84 -3.63 8.32 -24.03
CA GLN A 84 -4.80 7.80 -24.73
C GLN A 84 -4.41 6.57 -25.56
N GLY A 85 -4.67 5.38 -25.02
CA GLY A 85 -4.36 4.09 -25.59
C GLY A 85 -4.91 2.98 -24.69
N PRO A 86 -4.91 1.70 -25.13
CA PRO A 86 -5.24 0.58 -24.26
C PRO A 86 -4.38 0.67 -22.99
N PRO A 87 -4.84 0.17 -21.81
CA PRO A 87 -4.14 0.31 -20.54
C PRO A 87 -2.77 -0.40 -20.59
N LEU A 88 -1.79 0.28 -21.17
CA LEU A 88 -0.41 -0.14 -21.19
C LEU A 88 0.14 0.21 -19.81
N ALA A 89 0.58 -0.81 -19.10
CA ALA A 89 1.28 -0.65 -17.84
C ALA A 89 2.32 0.46 -17.99
N VAL A 90 2.32 1.43 -17.05
CA VAL A 90 3.36 2.45 -16.95
C VAL A 90 4.71 1.75 -17.09
N ARG A 91 5.54 2.20 -18.05
CA ARG A 91 6.82 1.52 -18.28
C ARG A 91 7.65 1.62 -16.99
N PRO A 92 8.47 0.62 -16.64
CA PRO A 92 9.24 0.65 -15.39
C PRO A 92 10.00 1.96 -15.18
N ILE A 93 10.58 2.54 -16.23
CA ILE A 93 11.33 3.80 -16.17
C ILE A 93 10.45 5.04 -15.95
N GLU A 94 9.26 5.09 -16.56
CA GLU A 94 8.30 6.18 -16.35
C GLU A 94 7.76 6.12 -14.93
N LEU A 95 7.51 4.92 -14.42
CA LEU A 95 7.05 4.74 -13.05
C LEU A 95 8.11 5.18 -12.03
N VAL A 96 9.38 4.85 -12.31
CA VAL A 96 10.52 5.36 -11.54
C VAL A 96 10.55 6.89 -11.59
N GLN A 97 10.33 7.49 -12.76
CA GLN A 97 10.30 8.94 -12.88
C GLN A 97 9.17 9.58 -12.06
N CYS A 98 7.97 9.01 -12.05
CA CYS A 98 6.86 9.47 -11.21
C CYS A 98 7.17 9.29 -9.71
N ILE A 99 7.69 8.11 -9.34
CA ILE A 99 8.05 7.78 -7.95
C ILE A 99 9.15 8.68 -7.42
N VAL A 100 10.11 9.09 -8.25
CA VAL A 100 11.25 9.90 -7.80
C VAL A 100 10.98 11.40 -7.95
N TYR A 101 10.39 11.84 -9.06
CA TYR A 101 10.39 13.25 -9.45
C TYR A 101 9.00 13.91 -9.53
N GLU A 102 7.90 13.17 -9.66
CA GLU A 102 6.58 13.80 -9.68
C GLU A 102 6.13 14.22 -8.28
N ALA A 103 5.66 15.47 -8.22
CA ALA A 103 5.08 16.08 -7.04
C ALA A 103 3.58 15.75 -6.99
N THR A 104 3.14 15.28 -5.83
CA THR A 104 1.75 15.02 -5.44
C THR A 104 1.07 13.80 -6.08
N LEU A 105 0.96 12.75 -5.26
CA LEU A 105 -0.02 11.69 -5.47
C LEU A 105 -1.44 12.26 -5.31
N PRO A 106 -2.42 11.78 -6.09
CA PRO A 106 -3.81 12.11 -5.87
C PRO A 106 -4.23 11.52 -4.52
N LEU A 107 -4.17 12.33 -3.47
CA LEU A 107 -4.71 11.96 -2.18
C LEU A 107 -6.23 11.87 -2.32
N PRO A 108 -6.88 10.90 -1.68
CA PRO A 108 -8.29 10.61 -1.93
C PRO A 108 -9.23 11.59 -1.18
N ILE A 109 -8.82 12.86 -1.06
CA ILE A 109 -9.57 13.92 -0.39
C ILE A 109 -10.92 14.16 -1.07
N ASP A 110 -10.97 13.99 -2.39
CA ASP A 110 -12.16 14.12 -3.23
C ASP A 110 -13.19 12.98 -3.08
N ARG A 111 -12.81 11.87 -2.42
CA ARG A 111 -13.65 10.68 -2.25
C ARG A 111 -14.28 10.54 -0.86
N GLY A 112 -14.22 11.59 -0.03
CA GLY A 112 -14.81 11.57 1.31
C GLY A 112 -14.00 10.77 2.33
N TYR A 113 -12.71 10.53 2.08
CA TYR A 113 -11.81 9.98 3.09
C TYR A 113 -11.52 11.02 4.17
N SER A 114 -11.30 10.55 5.39
CA SER A 114 -11.04 11.44 6.52
C SER A 114 -9.68 12.14 6.38
N PRO A 115 -9.53 13.39 6.87
CA PRO A 115 -8.26 14.11 6.86
C PRO A 115 -7.12 13.32 7.52
N GLU A 116 -7.44 12.54 8.56
CA GLU A 116 -6.48 11.68 9.28
C GLU A 116 -5.95 10.56 8.37
N PHE A 117 -6.83 9.95 7.57
CA PHE A 117 -6.42 8.95 6.58
C PHE A 117 -5.49 9.56 5.54
N ALA A 118 -5.87 10.70 4.96
CA ALA A 118 -5.03 11.39 3.98
C ALA A 118 -3.65 11.76 4.56
N ALA A 119 -3.60 12.24 5.80
CA ALA A 119 -2.35 12.60 6.48
C ALA A 119 -1.43 11.40 6.71
N ILE A 120 -1.98 10.24 7.11
CA ILE A 120 -1.20 9.01 7.30
C ILE A 120 -0.64 8.53 5.96
N ILE A 121 -1.46 8.49 4.91
CA ILE A 121 -1.01 8.08 3.58
C ILE A 121 0.08 9.02 3.06
N GLN A 122 -0.06 10.33 3.26
CA GLN A 122 0.96 11.31 2.89
C GLN A 122 2.28 11.05 3.62
N LYS A 123 2.24 10.78 4.93
CA LYS A 123 3.44 10.43 5.72
C LYS A 123 4.10 9.13 5.26
N CYS A 124 3.32 8.09 4.93
CA CYS A 124 3.86 6.84 4.39
C CYS A 124 4.57 7.05 3.05
N LEU A 125 4.11 8.03 2.27
CA LEU A 125 4.56 8.30 0.90
C LEU A 125 5.50 9.52 0.82
N SER A 126 6.14 9.87 1.95
CA SER A 126 7.26 10.82 1.97
C SER A 126 8.42 10.28 1.13
N LYS A 127 8.98 11.12 0.25
CA LYS A 127 10.11 10.72 -0.61
C LYS A 127 11.35 10.40 0.23
N ASN A 128 11.62 11.23 1.23
CA ASN A 128 12.67 10.96 2.19
C ASN A 128 12.23 9.85 3.15
N SER A 129 13.02 8.78 3.19
CA SER A 129 12.74 7.59 3.99
C SER A 129 12.68 7.86 5.50
N THR A 130 13.42 8.85 6.01
CA THR A 130 13.46 9.18 7.45
C THR A 130 12.21 9.91 7.93
N ASP A 131 11.44 10.50 7.02
CA ASP A 131 10.21 11.24 7.35
C ASP A 131 9.00 10.30 7.45
N ARG A 132 9.18 9.02 7.11
CA ARG A 132 8.15 8.00 7.22
C ARG A 132 8.09 7.46 8.65
N PRO A 133 6.89 7.22 9.20
CA PRO A 133 6.74 6.58 10.50
C PRO A 133 7.28 5.15 10.48
N LEU A 134 7.79 4.67 11.60
CA LEU A 134 8.10 3.26 11.80
C LEU A 134 6.83 2.46 12.12
N PRO A 135 6.82 1.13 11.91
CA PRO A 135 5.67 0.27 12.23
C PRO A 135 5.10 0.47 13.63
N LYS A 136 5.96 0.68 14.63
CA LYS A 136 5.55 0.92 16.02
C LYS A 136 4.79 2.24 16.22
N ASP A 137 5.13 3.26 15.42
CA ASP A 137 4.57 4.60 15.59
C ASP A 137 3.11 4.63 15.15
N PHE A 138 2.69 3.70 14.27
CA PHE A 138 1.30 3.57 13.83
C PHE A 138 0.35 3.26 14.97
N LEU A 139 0.81 2.57 16.02
CA LEU A 139 -0.04 2.23 17.16
C LEU A 139 -0.61 3.47 17.84
N ASP A 140 0.11 4.60 17.80
CA ASP A 140 -0.30 5.84 18.45
C ASP A 140 -1.18 6.75 17.57
N TYR A 141 -1.41 6.39 16.30
CA TYR A 141 -2.23 7.22 15.42
C TYR A 141 -3.73 7.08 15.78
N PRO A 142 -4.49 8.19 15.87
CA PRO A 142 -5.92 8.15 16.21
C PRO A 142 -6.73 7.23 15.29
N LEU A 143 -6.41 7.21 13.99
CA LEU A 143 -7.04 6.33 13.02
C LEU A 143 -6.79 4.85 13.36
N PHE A 144 -5.53 4.49 13.67
CA PHE A 144 -5.20 3.13 14.06
C PHE A 144 -5.87 2.75 15.37
N MET A 145 -5.82 3.58 16.40
CA MET A 145 -6.51 3.32 17.68
C MET A 145 -8.02 3.09 17.50
N LYS A 146 -8.67 3.86 16.61
CA LYS A 146 -10.09 3.69 16.29
C LYS A 146 -10.41 2.32 15.67
N TYR A 147 -9.50 1.75 14.88
CA TYR A 147 -9.72 0.50 14.13
C TYR A 147 -8.88 -0.70 14.64
N ASN A 148 -7.99 -0.52 15.60
CA ASN A 148 -7.17 -1.61 16.17
C ASN A 148 -8.02 -2.61 16.97
N HIS A 149 -9.22 -2.20 17.38
CA HIS A 149 -10.20 -3.02 18.08
C HIS A 149 -11.48 -3.23 17.26
N THR A 150 -11.41 -3.06 15.93
CA THR A 150 -12.60 -3.22 15.10
C THR A 150 -13.20 -4.59 15.34
N ASP A 151 -14.49 -4.63 15.71
CA ASP A 151 -15.22 -5.88 15.90
C ASP A 151 -15.05 -6.75 14.64
N PRO A 152 -14.53 -7.99 14.75
CA PRO A 152 -14.47 -8.91 13.62
C PRO A 152 -15.79 -9.01 12.84
N ASN A 153 -16.93 -8.80 13.49
CA ASN A 153 -18.25 -8.77 12.86
C ASN A 153 -18.44 -7.61 11.88
N GLN A 154 -17.80 -6.45 12.11
CA GLN A 154 -17.85 -5.32 11.20
C GLN A 154 -17.12 -5.65 9.89
N ASN A 155 -15.92 -6.21 9.97
CA ASN A 155 -15.17 -6.66 8.78
C ASN A 155 -15.93 -7.76 8.03
N ARG A 156 -16.51 -8.71 8.77
CA ARG A 156 -17.34 -9.77 8.19
C ARG A 156 -18.52 -9.22 7.39
N THR A 157 -19.18 -8.18 7.90
CA THR A 157 -20.31 -7.52 7.24
C THR A 157 -19.86 -6.84 5.94
N ILE A 158 -18.73 -6.13 5.96
CA ILE A 158 -18.15 -5.49 4.76
C ILE A 158 -17.83 -6.55 3.69
N VAL A 159 -17.21 -7.65 4.09
CA VAL A 159 -16.87 -8.76 3.18
C VAL A 159 -18.12 -9.42 2.61
N ALA A 160 -19.15 -9.67 3.43
CA ALA A 160 -20.41 -10.25 2.98
C ALA A 160 -21.13 -9.34 1.97
N ASP A 161 -21.20 -8.02 2.24
CA ASP A 161 -21.79 -7.05 1.31
C ASP A 161 -21.05 -7.02 -0.03
N PHE A 162 -19.72 -7.06 0.00
CA PHE A 162 -18.90 -7.16 -1.22
C PHE A 162 -19.24 -8.40 -2.05
N PHE A 163 -19.28 -9.59 -1.44
CA PHE A 163 -19.62 -10.82 -2.17
C PHE A 163 -21.05 -10.80 -2.72
N ASN A 164 -22.01 -10.29 -1.96
CA ASN A 164 -23.40 -10.17 -2.40
C ASN A 164 -23.53 -9.27 -3.63
N ARG A 165 -22.91 -8.09 -3.61
CA ARG A 165 -22.93 -7.16 -4.76
C ARG A 165 -22.28 -7.77 -5.99
N THR A 166 -21.15 -8.45 -5.81
CA THR A 166 -20.41 -9.06 -6.92
C THR A 166 -21.18 -10.25 -7.52
N ALA A 167 -21.81 -11.08 -6.69
CA ALA A 167 -22.66 -12.18 -7.15
C ALA A 167 -23.90 -11.67 -7.93
N ILE A 168 -24.53 -10.59 -7.46
CA ILE A 168 -25.63 -9.94 -8.18
C ILE A 168 -25.17 -9.39 -9.53
N ALA A 169 -23.99 -8.79 -9.60
CA ALA A 169 -23.44 -8.28 -10.86
C ALA A 169 -23.17 -9.41 -11.86
N ALA A 170 -22.59 -10.52 -11.40
CA ALA A 170 -22.29 -11.69 -12.23
C ALA A 170 -23.56 -12.44 -12.71
N ALA A 171 -24.65 -12.39 -11.94
CA ALA A 171 -25.93 -13.00 -12.34
C ALA A 171 -26.71 -12.15 -13.38
N ARG A 172 -26.30 -10.90 -13.60
CA ARG A 172 -26.93 -9.96 -14.56
C ARG A 172 -26.17 -9.82 -15.88
N SER A 173 -25.00 -10.44 -16.00
CA SER A 173 -24.15 -10.50 -17.20
C SER A 173 -24.31 -11.82 -17.93
#